data_AF-A0A5C7Z3W4-F1
#
_entry.id   AF-A0A5C7Z3W4-F1
#
_cell.length_a   1.000
_cell.length_b   1.000
_cell.length_c   1.000
_cell.angle_alpha   90.00
_cell.angle_beta   90.00
_cell.angle_gamma   90.00
#
_symmetry.space_group_name_H-M   'P 1'
#
loop_
_entity.id
_entity.type
_entity.pdbx_description
1 polymer ?
#
loop_
_entity_poly.entity_id
_entity_poly.type
_entity_poly.pdbx_seq_one_letter_code
_entity_poly.pdbx_strand_id
1 'polypeptide(L)'
;MKQLFYLLFIVTAISCSKNPVKKPERLLEEEVMVDIIYDVSLLQAIEGAYPNKLIEQNIKPNQFIFEKYQIDSVTYKENQLYYAADSRVYKRIYKKVSERLDQNIQKAGKVINDPVKNNVIEVSE
;
A
#
# COMPACT_ATOMS: atom_id res chain seq x y z
N MET A 1 12.68 -44.73 -12.19
CA MET A 1 13.65 -43.64 -12.42
C MET A 1 13.37 -42.85 -13.71
N LYS A 2 13.41 -43.46 -14.91
CA LYS A 2 13.18 -42.73 -16.19
C LYS A 2 11.81 -42.05 -16.30
N GLN A 3 10.74 -42.73 -15.85
CA GLN A 3 9.36 -42.21 -15.80
C GLN A 3 9.23 -40.93 -14.94
N LEU A 4 10.00 -40.84 -13.85
CA LEU A 4 10.00 -39.68 -12.95
C LEU A 4 10.70 -38.47 -13.60
N PHE A 5 11.73 -38.72 -14.41
CA PHE A 5 12.39 -37.67 -15.20
C PHE A 5 11.46 -37.10 -16.28
N TYR A 6 10.64 -37.92 -16.93
CA TYR A 6 9.65 -37.44 -17.89
C TYR A 6 8.56 -36.60 -17.20
N LEU A 7 8.09 -37.03 -16.03
CA LEU A 7 7.12 -36.27 -15.24
C LEU A 7 7.71 -34.91 -14.79
N LEU A 8 8.96 -34.90 -14.33
CA LEU A 8 9.67 -33.67 -13.94
C LEU A 8 9.88 -32.71 -15.12
N PHE A 9 10.17 -33.25 -16.31
CA PHE A 9 10.33 -32.46 -17.53
C PHE A 9 9.01 -31.84 -18.00
N ILE A 10 7.89 -32.55 -17.86
CA ILE A 10 6.55 -32.01 -18.17
C ILE A 10 6.15 -30.91 -17.18
N VAL A 11 6.40 -31.09 -15.88
CA VAL A 11 6.08 -30.08 -14.84
C VAL A 11 6.88 -28.80 -15.05
N THR A 12 8.17 -28.92 -15.41
CA THR A 12 9.03 -27.75 -15.67
C THR A 12 8.69 -27.03 -16.99
N ALA A 13 8.20 -27.75 -18.01
CA ALA A 13 7.77 -27.16 -19.28
C ALA A 13 6.48 -26.31 -19.15
N ILE A 14 5.62 -26.58 -18.16
CA ILE A 14 4.39 -25.80 -17.90
C ILE A 14 4.69 -24.51 -17.11
N SER A 15 5.88 -24.35 -16.53
CA SER A 15 6.30 -23.15 -15.77
C SER A 15 6.55 -21.91 -16.65
N CYS A 16 6.04 -21.89 -17.88
CA CYS A 16 6.19 -20.78 -18.82
C CYS A 16 5.58 -19.51 -18.23
N SER A 17 6.47 -18.57 -17.88
CA SER A 17 6.26 -17.38 -17.05
C SER A 17 5.52 -16.25 -17.78
N LYS A 18 4.31 -16.50 -18.26
CA LYS A 18 3.42 -15.40 -18.64
C LYS A 18 2.74 -14.86 -17.39
N ASN A 19 2.84 -13.55 -17.20
CA ASN A 19 2.19 -12.88 -16.08
C ASN A 19 0.69 -13.22 -16.12
N PRO A 20 0.14 -13.97 -15.14
CA PRO A 20 -1.19 -14.55 -15.26
C PRO A 20 -2.29 -13.48 -15.14
N VAL A 21 -1.93 -12.28 -14.68
CA VAL A 21 -2.85 -11.18 -14.48
C VAL A 21 -2.93 -10.32 -15.74
N LYS A 22 -4.15 -10.14 -16.25
CA LYS A 22 -4.43 -9.27 -17.38
C LYS A 22 -4.22 -7.81 -16.99
N LYS A 23 -3.77 -6.98 -17.94
CA LYS A 23 -3.69 -5.53 -17.76
C LYS A 23 -5.10 -4.96 -17.52
N PRO A 24 -5.33 -4.16 -16.47
CA PRO A 24 -6.60 -3.50 -16.21
C PRO A 24 -6.99 -2.57 -17.37
N GLU A 25 -8.30 -2.37 -17.58
CA GLU A 25 -8.79 -1.39 -18.57
C GLU A 25 -8.33 0.02 -18.20
N ARG A 26 -8.46 0.37 -16.92
CA ARG A 26 -7.92 1.60 -16.34
C ARG A 26 -6.68 1.29 -15.50
N LEU A 27 -5.51 1.26 -16.15
CA LEU A 27 -4.24 1.12 -15.45
C LEU A 27 -3.87 2.44 -14.76
N LEU A 28 -3.71 2.39 -13.44
CA LEU A 28 -3.16 3.48 -12.63
C LEU A 28 -1.64 3.55 -12.81
N GLU A 29 -1.05 4.72 -12.66
CA GLU A 29 0.41 4.87 -12.68
C GLU A 29 1.05 4.27 -11.41
N GLU A 30 2.33 3.88 -11.49
CA GLU A 30 3.06 3.31 -10.34
C GLU A 30 3.07 4.28 -9.16
N GLU A 31 3.25 5.58 -9.41
CA GLU A 31 3.26 6.61 -8.36
C GLU A 31 1.88 6.81 -7.72
N VAL A 32 0.80 6.71 -8.50
CA VAL A 32 -0.57 6.75 -7.94
C VAL A 32 -0.79 5.55 -7.02
N MET A 33 -0.26 4.38 -7.36
CA MET A 33 -0.31 3.21 -6.46
C MET A 33 0.54 3.38 -5.21
N VAL A 34 1.69 4.07 -5.29
CA VAL A 34 2.49 4.46 -4.11
C VAL A 34 1.66 5.35 -3.19
N ASP A 35 0.99 6.36 -3.74
CA ASP A 35 0.14 7.27 -2.97
C ASP A 35 -1.04 6.54 -2.31
N ILE A 36 -1.74 5.68 -3.07
CA ILE A 36 -2.86 4.87 -2.55
C ILE A 36 -2.40 3.98 -1.39
N ILE A 37 -1.31 3.23 -1.57
CA ILE A 37 -0.82 2.31 -0.54
C ILE A 37 -0.32 3.08 0.68
N TYR A 38 0.29 4.25 0.49
CA TYR A 38 0.67 5.13 1.59
C TYR A 38 -0.55 5.54 2.43
N ASP A 39 -1.62 6.03 1.80
CA ASP A 39 -2.84 6.43 2.53
C ASP A 39 -3.56 5.24 3.19
N VAL A 40 -3.62 4.09 2.52
CA VAL A 40 -4.17 2.86 3.11
C VAL A 40 -3.37 2.48 4.36
N SER A 41 -2.04 2.58 4.31
CA SER A 41 -1.17 2.29 5.46
C SER A 41 -1.44 3.23 6.62
N LEU A 42 -1.69 4.52 6.34
CA LEU A 42 -2.06 5.50 7.37
C LEU A 42 -3.43 5.21 7.99
N LEU A 43 -4.43 4.90 7.17
CA LEU A 43 -5.77 4.55 7.66
C LEU A 43 -5.73 3.31 8.55
N GLN A 44 -4.97 2.29 8.15
CA GLN A 44 -4.76 1.08 8.96
C GLN A 44 -4.02 1.38 10.26
N ALA A 45 -3.00 2.24 10.23
CA ALA A 45 -2.28 2.64 11.44
C ALA A 45 -3.19 3.40 12.41
N ILE A 46 -4.03 4.30 11.91
CA ILE A 46 -5.01 5.04 12.73
C ILE A 46 -6.02 4.07 13.34
N GLU A 47 -6.58 3.16 12.56
CA GLU A 47 -7.55 2.16 13.05
C GLU A 47 -6.95 1.23 14.11
N GLY A 48 -5.68 0.83 13.93
CA GLY A 48 -4.96 0.01 14.89
C GLY A 48 -4.55 0.74 16.17
N ALA A 49 -4.16 2.02 16.08
CA ALA A 49 -3.75 2.83 17.24
C ALA A 49 -4.94 3.42 18.02
N TYR A 50 -6.01 3.78 17.31
CA TYR A 50 -7.20 4.43 17.86
C TYR A 50 -8.46 3.73 17.33
N PRO A 51 -8.87 2.62 17.98
CA PRO A 51 -10.09 1.91 17.60
C PRO A 51 -11.29 2.86 17.55
N ASN A 52 -12.16 2.68 16.56
CA ASN A 52 -13.36 3.48 16.31
C ASN A 52 -13.13 4.95 15.90
N LYS A 53 -11.91 5.49 15.93
CA LYS A 53 -11.68 6.92 15.64
C LYS A 53 -12.14 7.32 14.24
N LEU A 54 -11.93 6.44 13.26
CA LEU A 54 -12.41 6.65 11.89
C LEU A 54 -13.95 6.63 11.84
N ILE A 55 -14.59 5.73 12.58
CA ILE A 55 -16.06 5.60 12.65
C ILE A 55 -16.67 6.85 13.27
N GLU A 56 -16.11 7.35 14.38
CA GLU A 56 -16.54 8.59 15.03
C GLU A 56 -16.49 9.80 14.10
N GLN A 57 -15.53 9.81 13.17
CA GLN A 57 -15.39 10.85 12.15
C GLN A 57 -16.18 10.55 10.86
N ASN A 58 -17.00 9.50 10.84
CA ASN A 58 -17.73 9.01 9.66
C ASN A 58 -16.83 8.70 8.46
N ILE A 59 -15.56 8.35 8.70
CA ILE A 59 -14.60 7.99 7.67
C ILE A 59 -14.67 6.48 7.44
N LYS A 60 -15.06 6.09 6.22
CA LYS A 60 -14.97 4.71 5.75
C LYS A 60 -13.71 4.55 4.91
N PRO A 61 -12.69 3.76 5.33
CA PRO A 61 -11.38 3.72 4.67
C PRO A 61 -11.44 3.49 3.15
N ASN A 62 -12.17 2.47 2.70
CA ASN A 62 -12.27 2.17 1.28
C ASN A 62 -12.93 3.30 0.49
N GLN A 63 -14.01 3.88 1.03
CA GLN A 63 -14.71 4.99 0.36
C GLN A 63 -13.82 6.22 0.26
N PHE A 64 -13.09 6.55 1.34
CA PHE A 64 -12.13 7.65 1.34
C PHE A 64 -11.07 7.50 0.24
N ILE A 65 -10.51 6.30 0.07
CA ILE A 65 -9.54 6.02 -1.00
C ILE A 65 -10.17 6.19 -2.39
N PHE A 66 -11.35 5.61 -2.60
CA PHE A 66 -12.05 5.69 -3.88
C PHE A 66 -12.36 7.13 -4.29
N GLU A 67 -12.84 7.94 -3.35
CA GLU A 67 -13.13 9.36 -3.57
C GLU A 67 -11.84 10.17 -3.84
N LYS A 68 -10.81 10.00 -3.01
CA LYS A 68 -9.56 10.77 -3.12
C LYS A 68 -8.85 10.55 -4.47
N TYR A 69 -8.82 9.30 -4.94
CA TYR A 69 -8.13 8.93 -6.18
C TYR A 69 -9.06 8.86 -7.41
N GLN A 70 -10.35 9.15 -7.23
CA GLN A 70 -11.37 9.07 -8.28
C GLN A 70 -11.39 7.69 -8.97
N ILE A 71 -11.33 6.62 -8.17
CA ILE A 71 -11.35 5.22 -8.63
C ILE A 71 -12.52 4.48 -8.01
N ASP A 72 -12.96 3.40 -8.65
CA ASP A 72 -13.91 2.46 -8.06
C ASP A 72 -13.20 1.22 -7.49
N SER A 73 -13.99 0.36 -6.84
CA SER A 73 -13.48 -0.87 -6.22
C SER A 73 -12.91 -1.87 -7.23
N VAL A 74 -13.43 -1.87 -8.46
CA VAL A 74 -12.97 -2.75 -9.54
C VAL A 74 -11.60 -2.30 -10.02
N THR A 75 -11.46 -1.02 -10.36
CA THR A 75 -10.20 -0.37 -10.74
C THR A 75 -9.15 -0.61 -9.66
N TYR A 76 -9.48 -0.38 -8.38
CA TYR A 76 -8.55 -0.63 -7.28
C TYR A 76 -8.08 -2.09 -7.22
N LYS A 77 -9.01 -3.05 -7.24
CA LYS A 77 -8.69 -4.48 -7.14
C LYS A 77 -7.87 -4.96 -8.33
N GLU A 78 -8.23 -4.57 -9.54
CA GLU A 78 -7.51 -4.98 -10.75
C GLU A 78 -6.09 -4.42 -10.79
N ASN A 79 -5.89 -3.16 -10.40
CA ASN A 79 -4.56 -2.56 -10.32
C ASN A 79 -3.72 -3.20 -9.22
N GLN A 80 -4.31 -3.47 -8.04
CA GLN A 80 -3.62 -4.20 -6.97
C GLN A 80 -3.13 -5.57 -7.45
N LEU A 81 -3.98 -6.34 -8.14
CA LEU A 81 -3.61 -7.64 -8.71
C LEU A 81 -2.54 -7.50 -9.80
N TYR A 82 -2.67 -6.52 -10.70
CA TYR A 82 -1.74 -6.29 -11.80
C TYR A 82 -0.32 -5.99 -11.29
N TYR A 83 -0.20 -5.08 -10.31
CA TYR A 83 1.09 -4.72 -9.74
C TYR A 83 1.67 -5.81 -8.85
N ALA A 84 0.84 -6.56 -8.12
CA ALA A 84 1.28 -7.70 -7.30
C ALA A 84 1.84 -8.86 -8.15
N ALA A 85 1.46 -8.94 -9.44
CA ALA A 85 1.88 -10.01 -10.33
C ALA A 85 3.36 -9.90 -10.77
N ASP A 86 3.95 -8.70 -10.77
CA ASP A 86 5.41 -8.52 -10.89
C ASP A 86 6.02 -8.15 -9.54
N SER A 87 6.61 -9.14 -8.88
CA SER A 87 7.27 -8.99 -7.57
C SER A 87 8.33 -7.88 -7.52
N ARG A 88 9.02 -7.58 -8.63
CA ARG A 88 10.03 -6.51 -8.66
C ARG A 88 9.37 -5.15 -8.64
N VAL A 89 8.28 -4.97 -9.39
CA VAL A 89 7.50 -3.72 -9.40
C VAL A 89 6.84 -3.53 -8.04
N TYR A 90 6.17 -4.56 -7.53
CA TYR A 90 5.51 -4.51 -6.22
C TYR A 90 6.48 -4.14 -5.09
N LYS A 91 7.67 -4.75 -5.08
CA LYS A 91 8.73 -4.40 -4.12
C LYS A 91 9.16 -2.93 -4.21
N ARG A 92 9.25 -2.36 -5.41
CA ARG A 92 9.60 -0.93 -5.58
C ARG A 92 8.52 -0.01 -5.03
N ILE A 93 7.26 -0.30 -5.28
CA ILE A 93 6.12 0.47 -4.76
C ILE A 93 6.19 0.52 -3.22
N TYR A 94 6.28 -0.66 -2.58
CA TYR A 94 6.36 -0.72 -1.11
C TYR A 94 7.63 -0.08 -0.55
N LYS A 95 8.76 -0.17 -1.26
CA LYS A 95 9.99 0.53 -0.87
C LYS A 95 9.78 2.05 -0.83
N LYS A 96 9.16 2.64 -1.87
CA LYS A 96 8.85 4.07 -1.90
C LYS A 96 7.90 4.49 -0.78
N VAL A 97 6.87 3.67 -0.50
CA VAL A 97 5.95 3.89 0.62
C VAL A 97 6.70 3.90 1.95
N SER A 98 7.57 2.91 2.19
CA SER A 98 8.39 2.82 3.41
C SER A 98 9.30 4.03 3.56
N GLU A 99 10.01 4.43 2.50
CA GLU A 99 10.90 5.59 2.52
C GLU A 99 10.13 6.88 2.85
N ARG A 100 8.93 7.05 2.28
CA ARG A 100 8.06 8.20 2.59
C ARG A 100 7.58 8.19 4.03
N LEU A 101 7.21 7.03 4.57
CA LEU A 101 6.81 6.88 5.97
C LEU A 101 7.98 7.23 6.91
N ASP A 102 9.17 6.69 6.66
CA ASP A 102 10.36 6.96 7.47
C ASP A 102 10.71 8.45 7.49
N GLN A 103 10.65 9.11 6.32
CA GLN A 103 10.86 10.55 6.22
C GLN A 103 9.83 11.34 7.03
N ASN A 104 8.56 10.94 6.99
CA ASN A 104 7.50 11.65 7.70
C ASN A 104 7.55 11.40 9.21
N ILE A 105 7.93 10.21 9.65
CA ILE A 105 8.20 9.90 11.06
C ILE A 105 9.34 10.75 11.59
N GLN A 106 10.45 10.86 10.84
CA GLN A 106 11.57 11.72 11.22
C GLN A 106 11.18 13.19 11.31
N LYS A 107 10.39 13.69 10.35
CA LYS A 107 9.85 15.06 10.38
C LYS A 107 8.94 15.28 11.58
N ALA A 108 8.03 14.35 11.86
CA ALA A 108 7.14 14.43 13.02
C ALA A 108 7.92 14.42 14.34
N GLY A 109 8.93 13.55 14.47
CA GLY A 109 9.81 13.51 15.64
C GLY A 109 10.57 14.83 15.87
N LYS A 110 11.03 15.51 14.81
CA LYS A 110 11.64 16.85 14.94
C LYS A 110 10.65 17.89 15.45
N VAL A 111 9.40 17.83 15.00
CA VAL A 111 8.34 18.77 15.43
C VAL A 111 7.91 18.53 16.87
N ILE A 112 7.84 17.27 17.31
CA ILE A 112 7.49 16.91 18.69
C ILE A 112 8.60 17.32 19.66
N ASN A 113 9.86 17.19 19.24
CA ASN A 113 11.01 17.54 20.07
C ASN A 113 11.44 19.01 19.94
N ASP A 114 10.65 19.85 19.27
CA ASP A 114 10.93 21.29 19.16
C ASP A 114 10.59 22.00 20.49
N PRO A 115 11.58 22.60 21.18
CA PRO A 115 11.39 23.22 22.49
C PRO A 115 10.35 24.36 22.50
N VAL A 116 10.04 24.96 21.34
CA VAL A 116 9.01 26.01 21.25
C VAL A 116 7.59 25.45 21.44
N LYS A 117 7.35 24.19 21.06
CA LYS A 117 6.02 23.55 21.22
C LYS A 117 5.80 22.93 22.60
N ASN A 118 6.86 22.49 23.28
CA ASN A 118 6.73 21.92 24.63
C ASN A 118 6.24 22.95 25.66
N ASN A 119 6.51 24.24 25.45
CA ASN A 119 6.03 25.32 26.32
C ASN A 119 4.55 25.70 26.09
N VAL A 120 3.88 25.21 25.05
CA VAL A 120 2.44 25.51 24.81
C VAL A 120 1.55 24.48 25.50
N ILE A 121 2.04 23.24 25.68
CA ILE A 121 1.27 22.15 26.30
C ILE A 121 1.20 22.35 27.83
N GLU A 122 2.22 22.92 28.47
CA GLU A 122 2.24 23.21 29.91
C GLU A 122 1.36 24.41 30.34
N VAL A 123 0.87 25.24 29.40
CA VAL A 123 0.14 26.48 29.75
C VAL A 123 -1.39 26.30 29.66
N SER A 124 -1.85 25.11 29.28
CA SER A 124 -3.29 24.81 29.10
C SER A 124 -3.89 23.83 30.11
N GLU A 125 -3.18 23.53 31.20
CA GLU A 125 -3.72 22.76 32.35
C GLU A 125 -4.19 23.68 33.49
#